data_AF-A0A3D5B9H0-F1
#
_entry.id   AF-A0A3D5B9H0-F1
#
_cell.length_a   1.000
_cell.length_b   1.000
_cell.length_c   1.000
_cell.angle_alpha   90.00
_cell.angle_beta   90.00
_cell.angle_gamma   90.00
#
_symmetry.space_group_name_H-M   'P 1'
#
loop_
_entity.id
_entity.type
_entity.pdbx_description
1 polymer ?
#
loop_
_entity_poly.entity_id
_entity_poly.type
_entity_poly.pdbx_seq_one_letter_code
_entity_poly.pdbx_strand_id
1 'polypeptide(L)'
;MKPSRFSVPEFFHYISFLLYLGGSSYAQAQNGIELSLWLMTFAVVISAMTTILPWLGFRWLGIPVQGSRFGKGLTLFFQIGSWISYAAAMFFRLTRNLPLFHRLITVTTLLWAAWFLLFINSRRISSSDMLSPASQSKQTGEEKVEE
;
A
#
# COMPACT_ATOMS: atom_id res chain seq x y z
N MET A 1 11.68 12.50 -20.89
CA MET A 1 10.68 11.89 -20.01
C MET A 1 10.86 10.37 -20.06
N LYS A 2 11.31 9.72 -18.97
CA LYS A 2 11.47 8.26 -18.92
C LYS A 2 10.08 7.61 -18.88
N PRO A 3 9.77 6.60 -19.71
CA PRO A 3 8.48 5.94 -19.65
C PRO A 3 8.35 5.23 -18.31
N SER A 4 7.37 5.64 -17.51
CA SER A 4 6.97 4.94 -16.29
C SER A 4 6.49 3.55 -16.70
N ARG A 5 7.31 2.51 -16.48
CA ARG A 5 6.88 1.12 -16.66
C ARG A 5 5.81 0.83 -15.61
N PHE A 6 4.56 1.00 -16.00
CA PHE A 6 3.39 0.69 -15.19
C PHE A 6 3.35 -0.82 -14.98
N SER A 7 3.55 -1.27 -13.74
CA SER A 7 3.57 -2.69 -13.43
C SER A 7 2.14 -3.18 -13.17
N VAL A 8 1.77 -4.33 -13.74
CA VAL A 8 0.47 -5.00 -13.49
C VAL A 8 0.09 -5.07 -12.00
N PRO A 9 0.97 -5.46 -11.06
CA PRO A 9 0.63 -5.45 -9.63
C PRO A 9 0.28 -4.07 -9.07
N GLU A 10 0.87 -2.99 -9.58
CA GLU A 10 0.54 -1.63 -9.15
C GLU A 10 -0.88 -1.27 -9.57
N PHE A 11 -1.27 -1.63 -10.79
CA PHE A 11 -2.64 -1.43 -11.27
C PHE A 11 -3.67 -2.04 -10.32
N PHE A 12 -3.43 -3.29 -9.90
CA PHE A 12 -4.31 -3.95 -8.94
C PHE A 12 -4.32 -3.26 -7.56
N HIS A 13 -3.19 -2.73 -7.09
CA HIS A 13 -3.14 -1.95 -5.86
C HIS A 13 -3.96 -0.65 -5.98
N TYR A 14 -3.85 0.07 -7.10
CA TYR A 14 -4.65 1.29 -7.35
C TYR A 14 -6.15 0.99 -7.43
N ILE A 15 -6.53 -0.05 -8.18
CA ILE A 15 -7.93 -0.48 -8.29
C ILE A 15 -8.46 -0.88 -6.92
N SER A 16 -7.72 -1.72 -6.21
CA SER A 16 -8.08 -2.17 -4.86
C SER A 16 -8.32 -0.96 -3.96
N PHE A 17 -7.38 0.00 -3.92
CA PHE A 17 -7.51 1.26 -3.19
C PHE A 17 -8.78 2.04 -3.53
N LEU A 18 -9.06 2.23 -4.83
CA LEU A 18 -10.25 2.96 -5.29
C LEU A 18 -11.55 2.24 -4.94
N LEU A 19 -11.60 0.90 -5.07
CA LEU A 19 -12.77 0.11 -4.69
C LEU A 19 -13.05 0.22 -3.19
N TYR A 20 -12.01 0.17 -2.37
CA TYR A 20 -12.17 0.30 -0.92
C TYR A 20 -12.60 1.70 -0.52
N LEU A 21 -12.00 2.74 -1.11
CA LEU A 21 -12.37 4.12 -0.87
C LEU A 21 -13.83 4.36 -1.25
N GLY A 22 -14.23 3.96 -2.46
CA GLY A 22 -15.60 4.06 -2.94
C GLY A 22 -16.59 3.27 -2.09
N GLY A 23 -16.23 2.03 -1.73
CA GLY A 23 -17.01 1.20 -0.80
C GLY A 23 -17.18 1.86 0.56
N SER A 24 -16.12 2.45 1.12
CA SER A 24 -16.15 3.15 2.42
C SER A 24 -17.01 4.39 2.42
N SER A 25 -16.91 5.23 1.39
CA SER A 25 -17.78 6.39 1.24
C SER A 25 -19.24 5.97 1.07
N TYR A 26 -19.52 4.91 0.29
CA TYR A 26 -20.88 4.41 0.11
C TYR A 26 -21.45 3.78 1.39
N ALA A 27 -20.63 3.03 2.14
CA ALA A 27 -21.03 2.44 3.42
C ALA A 27 -21.44 3.52 4.43
N GLN A 28 -20.70 4.64 4.47
CA GLN A 28 -21.05 5.78 5.34
C GLN A 28 -22.29 6.54 4.84
N ALA A 29 -22.44 6.71 3.53
CA ALA A 29 -23.57 7.45 2.95
C ALA A 29 -24.92 6.71 3.06
N GLN A 30 -24.92 5.37 3.00
CA GLN A 30 -26.15 4.57 2.96
C GLN A 30 -26.29 3.59 4.14
N ASN A 31 -25.70 3.89 5.30
CA ASN A 31 -25.79 3.06 6.52
C ASN A 31 -25.36 1.59 6.33
N GLY A 32 -24.35 1.33 5.50
CA GLY A 32 -23.76 -0.01 5.37
C GLY A 32 -24.62 -1.01 4.59
N ILE A 33 -25.22 -0.58 3.47
CA ILE A 33 -25.84 -1.49 2.49
C ILE A 33 -24.86 -2.59 2.07
N GLU A 34 -25.36 -3.81 1.95
CA GLU A 34 -24.59 -5.02 1.62
C GLU A 34 -23.63 -4.84 0.46
N LEU A 35 -24.04 -4.11 -0.58
CA LEU A 35 -23.23 -3.84 -1.77
C LEU A 35 -21.92 -3.11 -1.43
N SER A 36 -21.92 -2.15 -0.50
CA SER A 36 -20.69 -1.46 -0.08
C SER A 36 -19.69 -2.40 0.58
N LEU A 37 -20.18 -3.35 1.37
CA LEU A 37 -19.33 -4.33 2.04
C LEU A 37 -18.81 -5.38 1.06
N TRP A 38 -19.60 -5.74 0.05
CA TRP A 38 -19.11 -6.55 -1.06
C TRP A 38 -17.97 -5.84 -1.78
N LEU A 39 -18.12 -4.56 -2.12
CA LEU A 39 -17.04 -3.78 -2.76
C LEU A 39 -15.77 -3.75 -1.90
N MET A 40 -15.90 -3.46 -0.60
CA MET A 40 -14.76 -3.48 0.32
C MET A 40 -14.12 -4.86 0.43
N THR A 41 -14.93 -5.92 0.50
CA THR A 41 -14.44 -7.30 0.61
C THR A 41 -13.66 -7.67 -0.64
N PHE A 42 -14.19 -7.35 -1.83
CA PHE A 42 -13.48 -7.54 -3.09
C PHE A 42 -12.16 -6.77 -3.10
N ALA A 43 -12.15 -5.53 -2.63
CA ALA A 43 -10.91 -4.75 -2.53
C ALA A 43 -9.86 -5.44 -1.65
N VAL A 44 -10.26 -5.87 -0.44
CA VAL A 44 -9.38 -6.57 0.50
C VAL A 44 -8.89 -7.90 -0.08
N VAL A 45 -9.75 -8.67 -0.75
CA VAL A 45 -9.38 -9.93 -1.40
C VAL A 45 -8.35 -9.69 -2.51
N ILE A 46 -8.55 -8.68 -3.37
CA ILE A 46 -7.58 -8.33 -4.42
C ILE A 46 -6.24 -7.92 -3.79
N SER A 47 -6.27 -7.11 -2.73
CA SER A 47 -5.07 -6.72 -1.97
C SER A 47 -4.35 -7.95 -1.38
N ALA A 48 -5.10 -8.88 -0.79
CA ALA A 48 -4.55 -10.12 -0.25
C ALA A 48 -3.95 -11.00 -1.34
N MET A 49 -4.65 -11.20 -2.46
CA MET A 49 -4.15 -11.98 -3.58
C MET A 49 -2.86 -11.39 -4.12
N THR A 50 -2.81 -10.09 -4.36
CA THR A 50 -1.59 -9.42 -4.87
C THR A 50 -0.40 -9.47 -3.91
N THR A 51 -0.64 -9.71 -2.62
CA THR A 51 0.41 -9.84 -1.60
C THR A 51 0.83 -11.29 -1.37
N ILE A 52 -0.12 -12.22 -1.39
CA ILE A 52 0.09 -13.65 -1.11
C ILE A 52 0.57 -14.41 -2.36
N LEU A 53 0.06 -14.10 -3.56
CA LEU A 53 0.44 -14.79 -4.79
C LEU A 53 1.95 -14.71 -5.10
N PRO A 54 2.63 -13.55 -4.94
CA PRO A 54 4.08 -13.50 -5.08
C PRO A 54 4.82 -14.43 -4.12
N TRP A 55 4.29 -14.59 -2.90
CA TRP A 55 4.81 -15.52 -1.89
C TRP A 55 4.66 -16.99 -2.31
N LEU A 56 3.61 -17.32 -3.06
CA LEU A 56 3.36 -18.64 -3.64
C LEU A 56 4.20 -18.96 -4.89
N GLY A 57 5.09 -18.06 -5.32
CA GLY A 57 6.01 -18.29 -6.43
C GLY A 57 5.65 -17.59 -7.75
N PHE A 58 4.56 -16.82 -7.78
CA PHE A 58 4.20 -16.00 -8.95
C PHE A 58 5.07 -14.74 -9.05
N ARG A 59 6.31 -14.91 -9.54
CA ARG A 59 7.31 -13.85 -9.68
C ARG A 59 6.88 -12.67 -10.56
N TRP A 60 5.93 -12.86 -11.47
CA TRP A 60 5.39 -11.80 -12.35
C TRP A 60 4.48 -10.78 -11.62
N LEU A 61 3.89 -11.16 -10.49
CA LEU A 61 3.09 -10.26 -9.64
C LEU A 61 3.93 -9.58 -8.54
N GLY A 62 5.19 -9.99 -8.37
CA GLY A 62 6.09 -9.40 -7.40
C GLY A 62 6.55 -8.02 -7.86
N ILE A 63 6.18 -6.97 -7.11
CA ILE A 63 6.72 -5.63 -7.34
C ILE A 63 8.23 -5.69 -7.05
N PRO A 64 9.11 -5.32 -8.00
CA PRO A 64 10.55 -5.30 -7.78
C PRO A 64 10.84 -4.35 -6.62
N VAL A 65 11.40 -4.91 -5.55
CA VAL A 65 11.46 -4.26 -4.25
C VAL A 65 12.63 -3.26 -4.20
N GLN A 66 12.40 -2.06 -4.73
CA GLN A 66 13.28 -0.92 -4.58
C GLN A 66 12.87 -0.12 -3.34
N GLY A 67 13.54 -0.34 -2.21
CA GLY A 67 13.30 0.38 -0.96
C GLY A 67 14.00 -0.21 0.27
N SER A 68 14.17 0.63 1.30
CA SER A 68 14.77 0.28 2.59
C SER A 68 14.02 -0.86 3.29
N ARG A 69 14.74 -1.77 3.98
CA ARG A 69 14.16 -2.91 4.73
C ARG A 69 13.11 -2.46 5.74
N PHE A 70 13.31 -1.28 6.34
CA PHE A 70 12.37 -0.71 7.32
C PHE A 70 11.03 -0.33 6.69
N GLY A 71 11.06 0.27 5.50
CA GLY A 71 9.86 0.65 4.75
C GLY A 71 8.98 -0.56 4.42
N LYS A 72 9.60 -1.71 4.07
CA LYS A 72 8.89 -2.98 3.80
C LYS A 72 8.16 -3.52 5.03
N GLY A 73 8.85 -3.54 6.18
CA GLY A 73 8.24 -4.02 7.42
C GLY A 73 7.03 -3.15 7.81
N LEU A 74 7.17 -1.83 7.68
CA LEU A 74 6.11 -0.88 7.98
C LEU A 74 4.89 -1.05 7.05
N THR A 75 5.13 -1.19 5.74
CA THR A 75 4.03 -1.42 4.78
C THR A 75 3.31 -2.73 5.07
N LEU A 76 4.04 -3.82 5.32
CA LEU A 76 3.43 -5.10 5.67
C LEU A 76 2.61 -5.00 6.98
N PHE A 77 3.12 -4.29 7.98
CA PHE A 77 2.44 -4.08 9.25
C PHE A 77 1.11 -3.33 9.08
N PHE A 78 1.10 -2.21 8.34
CA PHE A 78 -0.12 -1.48 8.04
C PHE A 78 -1.12 -2.32 7.24
N GLN A 79 -0.62 -3.15 6.32
CA GLN A 79 -1.48 -4.00 5.49
C GLN A 79 -2.15 -5.11 6.31
N ILE A 80 -1.39 -5.85 7.12
CA ILE A 80 -1.94 -6.87 8.02
C ILE A 80 -2.89 -6.21 9.03
N GLY A 81 -2.50 -5.08 9.61
CA GLY A 81 -3.34 -4.30 10.51
C GLY A 81 -4.66 -3.90 9.87
N SER A 82 -4.66 -3.53 8.59
CA SER A 82 -5.88 -3.21 7.86
C SER A 82 -6.79 -4.42 7.66
N TRP A 83 -6.25 -5.61 7.40
CA TRP A 83 -7.06 -6.82 7.25
C TRP A 83 -7.70 -7.23 8.57
N ILE A 84 -6.93 -7.16 9.67
CA ILE A 84 -7.44 -7.44 11.02
C ILE A 84 -8.53 -6.44 11.41
N SER A 85 -8.29 -5.14 11.16
CA SER A 85 -9.25 -4.08 11.44
C SER A 85 -10.54 -4.24 10.61
N TYR A 86 -10.43 -4.63 9.34
CA TYR A 86 -11.57 -4.94 8.49
C TYR A 86 -12.36 -6.16 8.97
N ALA A 87 -11.67 -7.24 9.32
CA ALA A 87 -12.30 -8.45 9.85
C ALA A 87 -13.01 -8.17 11.18
N ALA A 88 -12.41 -7.36 12.05
CA ALA A 88 -13.04 -6.89 13.28
C ALA A 88 -14.30 -6.07 12.98
N ALA A 89 -14.26 -5.15 11.99
CA ALA A 89 -15.44 -4.40 11.58
C ALA A 89 -16.58 -5.35 11.14
N MET A 90 -16.28 -6.37 10.34
CA MET A 90 -17.27 -7.38 9.93
C MET A 90 -17.85 -8.15 11.12
N PHE A 91 -17.02 -8.49 12.11
CA PHE A 91 -17.48 -9.13 13.34
C PHE A 91 -18.45 -8.23 14.10
N PHE A 92 -18.14 -6.94 14.27
CA PHE A 92 -19.06 -6.00 14.93
C PHE A 92 -20.37 -5.82 14.18
N ARG A 93 -20.33 -5.89 12.84
CA ARG A 93 -21.56 -5.90 12.02
C ARG A 93 -22.42 -7.12 12.31
N LEU A 94 -21.83 -8.32 12.43
CA LEU A 94 -22.55 -9.54 12.82
C LEU A 94 -23.19 -9.40 14.20
N THR A 95 -22.51 -8.75 15.14
CA THR A 95 -23.06 -8.45 16.48
C THR A 95 -24.06 -7.27 16.49
N ARG A 96 -24.42 -6.72 15.33
CA ARG A 96 -25.30 -5.55 15.15
C ARG A 96 -24.84 -4.27 15.86
N ASN A 97 -23.54 -4.14 16.16
CA ASN A 97 -22.97 -2.95 16.78
C ASN A 97 -22.51 -1.95 15.70
N LEU A 98 -23.49 -1.24 15.11
CA LEU A 98 -23.29 -0.26 14.03
C LEU A 98 -22.31 0.89 14.35
N PRO A 99 -22.30 1.50 15.56
CA PRO A 99 -21.38 2.62 15.83
C PRO A 99 -19.91 2.18 15.87
N LEU A 100 -19.62 1.00 16.44
CA LEU A 100 -18.26 0.43 16.41
C LEU A 100 -17.84 0.02 15.00
N PHE A 101 -18.77 -0.54 14.22
CA PHE A 101 -18.54 -0.85 12.81
C PHE A 101 -18.07 0.37 12.02
N HIS A 102 -18.77 1.51 12.13
CA HIS A 102 -18.38 2.73 11.39
C HIS A 102 -17.00 3.25 11.83
N ARG A 103 -16.70 3.24 13.13
CA ARG A 103 -15.36 3.64 13.62
C ARG A 103 -14.25 2.76 13.06
N LEU A 104 -14.45 1.44 13.08
CA LEU A 104 -13.44 0.50 12.58
C LEU A 104 -13.27 0.59 11.06
N ILE A 105 -14.34 0.80 10.31
CA ILE A 105 -14.23 1.07 8.87
C ILE A 105 -13.40 2.33 8.64
N THR A 106 -13.67 3.44 9.35
CA THR A 106 -12.87 4.67 9.22
C THR A 106 -11.40 4.45 9.57
N VAL A 107 -11.11 3.74 10.67
CA VAL A 107 -9.74 3.38 11.05
C VAL A 107 -9.07 2.54 9.96
N THR A 108 -9.78 1.57 9.40
CA THR A 108 -9.27 0.72 8.32
C THR A 108 -8.96 1.55 7.07
N THR A 109 -9.84 2.50 6.70
CA THR A 109 -9.58 3.44 5.60
C THR A 109 -8.35 4.29 5.85
N LEU A 110 -8.14 4.78 7.07
CA LEU A 110 -6.95 5.54 7.44
C LEU A 110 -5.67 4.68 7.35
N LEU A 111 -5.71 3.43 7.82
CA LEU A 111 -4.59 2.49 7.69
C LEU A 111 -4.25 2.22 6.21
N TRP A 112 -5.27 2.03 5.38
CA TRP A 112 -5.09 1.86 3.93
C TRP A 112 -4.52 3.09 3.25
N ALA A 113 -5.00 4.28 3.60
CA ALA A 113 -4.48 5.53 3.10
C ALA A 113 -3.01 5.73 3.51
N ALA A 114 -2.68 5.45 4.78
CA ALA A 114 -1.31 5.52 5.29
C ALA A 114 -0.38 4.53 4.55
N TRP A 115 -0.84 3.28 4.37
CA TRP A 115 -0.12 2.28 3.59
C TRP A 115 0.13 2.73 2.15
N PHE A 116 -0.89 3.29 1.48
CA PHE A 116 -0.78 3.77 0.12
C PHE A 116 0.16 4.99 -0.01
N LEU A 117 0.14 5.90 0.97
CA LEU A 117 1.08 7.02 1.04
C LEU A 117 2.52 6.54 1.23
N LEU A 118 2.75 5.56 2.11
CA LEU A 118 4.06 4.93 2.28
C LEU A 118 4.54 4.27 0.98
N PHE A 119 3.63 3.60 0.27
CA PHE A 119 3.92 2.97 -1.00
C PHE A 119 4.37 3.99 -2.07
N ILE A 120 3.66 5.13 -2.18
CA ILE A 120 4.06 6.22 -3.09
C ILE A 120 5.38 6.85 -2.67
N ASN A 121 5.58 7.13 -1.38
CA ASN A 121 6.79 7.78 -0.87
C ASN A 121 8.04 6.92 -1.05
N SER A 122 7.94 5.60 -0.82
CA SER A 122 9.05 4.67 -1.05
C SER A 122 9.58 4.75 -2.49
N ARG A 123 8.72 5.02 -3.47
CA ARG A 123 9.13 5.17 -4.88
C ARG A 123 9.81 6.49 -5.18
N ARG A 124 9.33 7.59 -4.57
CA ARG A 124 9.92 8.92 -4.77
C ARG A 124 11.37 8.95 -4.30
N ILE A 125 11.65 8.37 -3.12
CA ILE A 125 12.99 8.31 -2.55
C ILE A 125 13.93 7.45 -3.43
N SER A 126 13.46 6.31 -3.93
CA SER A 126 14.27 5.49 -4.84
C SER A 126 14.65 6.19 -6.15
N SER A 127 13.89 7.21 -6.58
CA SER A 127 14.18 7.97 -7.78
C SER A 127 15.18 9.11 -7.56
N SER A 128 15.31 9.64 -6.34
CA SER A 128 16.27 10.71 -6.02
C SER A 128 17.69 10.18 -5.84
N ASP A 129 17.86 8.97 -5.29
CA ASP A 129 19.19 8.39 -5.07
C ASP A 129 19.92 8.07 -6.37
N MET A 130 19.20 7.79 -7.47
CA MET A 130 19.81 7.56 -8.79
C MET A 130 20.33 8.83 -9.48
N LEU A 131 20.02 10.02 -8.97
CA LEU A 131 20.56 11.30 -9.45
C LEU A 131 21.81 11.74 -8.68
N SER A 132 22.22 11.01 -7.64
CA SER A 132 23.37 11.33 -6.78
C SER A 132 24.56 10.35 -6.84
N PRO A 133 24.97 9.78 -8.00
CA PRO A 133 26.31 9.15 -8.09
C PRO A 133 27.35 10.00 -8.84
N ALA A 134 26.99 11.12 -9.46
CA ALA A 134 27.91 11.87 -10.33
C ALA A 134 28.79 12.92 -9.62
N SER A 135 28.58 13.19 -8.33
CA SER A 135 29.31 14.25 -7.60
C SER A 135 30.37 13.75 -6.62
N GLN A 136 30.46 12.44 -6.33
CA GLN A 136 31.45 11.93 -5.35
C GLN A 136 32.73 11.34 -5.96
N SER A 137 32.79 11.00 -7.25
CA SER A 137 34.02 10.45 -7.84
C SER A 137 35.05 11.50 -8.29
N LYS A 138 34.77 12.80 -8.13
CA LYS A 138 35.69 13.88 -8.58
C LYS A 138 36.51 14.54 -7.46
N GLN A 139 36.34 14.14 -6.19
CA GLN A 139 37.12 14.72 -5.07
C GLN A 139 38.21 13.82 -4.50
N THR A 140 38.35 12.56 -4.94
CA THR A 140 39.41 11.66 -4.43
C THR A 140 40.68 11.67 -5.29
N GLY A 141 40.83 12.64 -6.21
CA GLY A 141 41.94 12.70 -7.17
C GLY A 141 42.98 13.80 -6.95
N GLU A 142 42.71 14.81 -6.11
CA GLU A 142 43.57 16.02 -6.02
C GLU A 142 44.32 16.18 -4.69
N GLU A 143 44.42 15.15 -3.85
CA GLU A 143 45.14 15.23 -2.56
C GLU A 143 46.25 14.17 -2.46
N LYS A 144 47.07 14.02 -3.51
CA LYS A 144 48.32 13.21 -3.47
C LYS A 144 49.43 13.72 -4.40
N VAL A 145 49.53 15.04 -4.59
CA VAL A 145 50.70 15.66 -5.23
C VAL A 145 51.08 16.88 -4.40
N GLU A 146 51.75 16.65 -3.28
CA GLU A 146 52.69 17.58 -2.62
C GLU A 146 53.12 16.92 -1.30
N GLU A 147 54.18 16.13 -1.36
CA GLU A 147 55.32 16.09 -0.43
C GLU A 147 56.34 15.03 -0.86
#